data_AF-A0A0D2RFZ6-F1
#
_entry.id   AF-A0A0D2RFZ6-F1
#
_cell.length_a   1.000
_cell.length_b   1.000
_cell.length_c   1.000
_cell.angle_alpha   90.00
_cell.angle_beta   90.00
_cell.angle_gamma   90.00
#
_symmetry.space_group_name_H-M   'P 1'
#
loop_
_entity.id
_entity.type
_entity.pdbx_description
1 polymer ?
#
loop_
_entity_poly.entity_id
_entity_poly.type
_entity_poly.pdbx_seq_one_letter_code
_entity_poly.pdbx_strand_id
1 'polypeptide(L)'
;MEVNQQARCRELAKSSSFYSTVYSEIEEVGWDHLVRAGGDLSFLIFRVLDKKGRVHVMEIQLDKAYPRVPPMVSADVPYIFNLKWSMNSRLKNLVQQFEKHLEKLQGFWSTLDEIDRSLQIVDSKQASRAIPSRQIHVGNDCFIILFIDINDPRSLPESFNVLFGNCPYCSEPIAVKINATKN
;
A
#
# COMPACT_ATOMS: atom_id res chain seq x y z
N MET A 1 -44.21 -23.14 -7.43
CA MET A 1 -43.82 -21.83 -7.99
C MET A 1 -43.63 -20.75 -6.92
N GLU A 2 -44.38 -20.77 -5.80
CA GLU A 2 -44.31 -19.75 -4.73
C GLU A 2 -42.99 -19.72 -3.93
N VAL A 3 -42.35 -20.87 -3.70
CA VAL A 3 -41.05 -20.97 -2.98
C VAL A 3 -39.95 -20.14 -3.67
N ASN A 4 -40.00 -20.03 -5.00
CA ASN A 4 -39.01 -19.31 -5.80
C ASN A 4 -39.21 -17.78 -5.74
N GLN A 5 -40.46 -17.32 -5.57
CA GLN A 5 -40.79 -15.90 -5.43
C GLN A 5 -40.42 -15.37 -4.04
N GLN A 6 -40.64 -16.16 -2.99
CA GLN A 6 -40.28 -15.76 -1.62
C GLN A 6 -38.76 -15.71 -1.40
N ALA A 7 -38.01 -16.62 -2.04
CA ALA A 7 -36.55 -16.57 -2.07
C ALA A 7 -36.05 -15.28 -2.77
N ARG A 8 -36.61 -14.97 -3.94
CA ARG A 8 -36.28 -13.76 -4.71
C ARG A 8 -36.59 -12.46 -3.94
N CYS A 9 -37.72 -12.37 -3.24
CA CYS A 9 -38.06 -11.21 -2.42
C CYS A 9 -37.09 -11.03 -1.23
N ARG A 10 -36.65 -12.13 -0.60
CA ARG A 10 -35.66 -12.08 0.50
C ARG A 10 -34.27 -11.66 0.00
N GLU A 11 -33.86 -12.09 -1.19
CA GLU A 11 -32.60 -11.67 -1.79
C GLU A 11 -32.60 -10.18 -2.16
N LEU A 12 -33.69 -9.69 -2.75
CA LEU A 12 -33.87 -8.27 -3.05
C LEU A 12 -33.85 -7.42 -1.77
N ALA A 13 -34.52 -7.84 -0.70
CA ALA A 13 -34.48 -7.14 0.58
C ALA A 13 -33.06 -7.13 1.21
N LYS A 14 -32.33 -8.25 1.15
CA LYS A 14 -30.95 -8.35 1.66
C LYS A 14 -29.98 -7.46 0.88
N SER A 15 -30.10 -7.44 -0.44
CA SER A 15 -29.30 -6.54 -1.28
C SER A 15 -29.60 -5.08 -0.97
N SER A 16 -30.88 -4.71 -0.83
CA SER A 16 -31.29 -3.36 -0.43
C SER A 16 -30.72 -2.94 0.93
N SER A 17 -30.74 -3.82 1.94
CA SER A 17 -30.15 -3.50 3.25
C SER A 17 -28.63 -3.36 3.19
N PHE A 18 -27.96 -4.21 2.42
CA PHE A 18 -26.51 -4.13 2.21
C PHE A 18 -26.13 -2.77 1.58
N TYR A 19 -26.79 -2.39 0.48
CA TYR A 19 -26.54 -1.11 -0.18
C TYR A 19 -26.76 0.07 0.75
N SER A 20 -27.88 0.11 1.49
CA SER A 20 -28.15 1.20 2.42
C SER A 20 -27.09 1.31 3.52
N THR A 21 -26.62 0.17 4.05
CA THR A 21 -25.57 0.15 5.08
C THR A 21 -24.26 0.69 4.52
N VAL A 22 -23.82 0.21 3.35
CA VAL A 22 -22.55 0.64 2.74
C VAL A 22 -22.62 2.12 2.37
N TYR A 23 -23.73 2.63 1.84
CA TYR A 23 -23.91 4.05 1.56
C TYR A 23 -23.81 4.92 2.81
N SER A 24 -24.48 4.54 3.91
CA SER A 24 -24.36 5.22 5.20
C SER A 24 -22.92 5.21 5.72
N GLU A 25 -22.18 4.12 5.53
CA GLU A 25 -20.78 4.03 5.96
C GLU A 25 -19.84 4.87 5.11
N ILE A 26 -20.09 4.99 3.80
CA ILE A 26 -19.35 5.91 2.93
C ILE A 26 -19.59 7.35 3.36
N GLU A 27 -20.84 7.72 3.68
CA GLU A 27 -21.17 9.05 4.18
C GLU A 27 -20.47 9.37 5.51
N GLU A 28 -20.38 8.40 6.42
CA GLU A 28 -19.68 8.53 7.70
C GLU A 28 -18.16 8.69 7.57
N VAL A 29 -17.57 8.11 6.52
CA VAL A 29 -16.16 8.30 6.14
C VAL A 29 -15.97 9.66 5.46
N GLY A 30 -16.91 10.06 4.61
CA GLY A 30 -16.87 11.29 3.82
C GLY A 30 -16.78 10.99 2.32
N TRP A 31 -17.72 11.53 1.56
CA TRP A 31 -17.80 11.35 0.10
C TRP A 31 -16.62 11.96 -0.66
N ASP A 32 -16.01 13.00 -0.10
CA ASP A 32 -14.83 13.62 -0.67
C ASP A 32 -13.63 12.65 -0.64
N HIS A 33 -13.55 11.75 0.33
CA HIS A 33 -12.51 10.73 0.38
C HIS A 33 -12.74 9.57 -0.59
N LEU A 34 -13.95 9.38 -1.12
CA LEU A 34 -14.23 8.31 -2.07
C LEU A 34 -13.72 8.66 -3.48
N VAL A 35 -12.79 7.86 -4.00
CA VAL A 35 -12.27 8.01 -5.37
C VAL A 35 -13.16 7.29 -6.36
N ARG A 36 -13.59 6.06 -6.03
CA ARG A 36 -14.41 5.22 -6.90
C ARG A 36 -15.19 4.20 -6.09
N ALA A 37 -16.41 3.88 -6.53
CA ALA A 37 -17.16 2.72 -6.07
C ALA A 37 -17.58 1.86 -7.27
N GLY A 38 -17.56 0.53 -7.10
CA GLY A 38 -18.16 -0.40 -8.05
C GLY A 38 -19.68 -0.25 -8.09
N GLY A 39 -20.31 -0.54 -9.23
CA GLY A 39 -21.76 -0.40 -9.37
C GLY A 39 -22.57 -1.26 -8.40
N ASP A 40 -22.02 -2.41 -7.99
CA ASP A 40 -22.59 -3.32 -6.99
C ASP A 40 -22.06 -3.08 -5.58
N LEU A 41 -21.30 -1.99 -5.35
CA LEU A 41 -20.61 -1.66 -4.11
C LEU A 41 -19.74 -2.79 -3.53
N SER A 42 -19.39 -3.81 -4.31
CA SER A 42 -18.45 -4.87 -3.89
C SER A 42 -17.01 -4.36 -3.81
N PHE A 43 -16.76 -3.16 -4.35
CA PHE A 43 -15.44 -2.56 -4.45
C PHE A 43 -15.52 -1.06 -4.16
N LEU A 44 -14.63 -0.57 -3.31
CA LEU A 44 -14.51 0.85 -2.95
C LEU A 44 -13.04 1.27 -2.98
N ILE A 45 -12.78 2.48 -3.42
CA ILE A 45 -11.46 3.11 -3.38
C ILE A 45 -11.56 4.40 -2.58
N PHE A 46 -10.80 4.51 -1.51
CA PHE A 46 -10.67 5.72 -0.72
C PHE A 46 -9.29 6.36 -0.88
N ARG A 47 -9.25 7.69 -0.94
CA ARG A 47 -8.03 8.48 -0.78
C ARG A 47 -7.87 8.89 0.68
N VAL A 48 -6.67 8.71 1.21
CA VAL A 48 -6.31 9.09 2.58
C VAL A 48 -5.04 9.91 2.54
N LEU A 49 -5.05 11.06 3.21
CA LEU A 49 -3.87 11.90 3.34
C LEU A 49 -3.13 11.53 4.63
N ASP A 50 -1.81 11.37 4.55
CA ASP A 50 -1.02 11.24 5.76
C ASP A 50 -0.63 12.62 6.35
N LYS A 51 0.08 12.59 7.49
CA LYS A 51 0.50 13.80 8.22
C LYS A 51 1.42 14.72 7.43
N LYS A 52 2.07 14.23 6.36
CA LYS A 52 2.92 15.03 5.47
C LYS A 52 2.21 15.45 4.19
N GLY A 53 0.90 15.23 4.11
CA GLY A 53 0.08 15.58 2.94
C GLY A 53 0.27 14.64 1.76
N ARG A 54 0.89 13.47 1.95
CA ARG A 54 1.03 12.48 0.88
C ARG A 54 -0.30 11.76 0.70
N VAL A 55 -0.71 11.60 -0.55
CA VAL A 55 -1.94 10.87 -0.91
C VAL A 55 -1.64 9.38 -0.96
N HIS A 56 -2.42 8.61 -0.21
CA HIS A 56 -2.44 7.15 -0.24
C HIS A 56 -3.80 6.69 -0.74
N VAL A 57 -3.79 5.67 -1.59
CA VAL A 57 -5.02 5.06 -2.12
C VAL A 57 -5.21 3.71 -1.46
N MET A 58 -6.39 3.53 -0.86
CA MET A 58 -6.80 2.29 -0.22
C MET A 58 -7.95 1.67 -1.01
N GLU A 59 -7.72 0.45 -1.47
CA GLU A 59 -8.69 -0.36 -2.19
C GLU A 59 -9.32 -1.36 -1.24
N ILE A 60 -10.64 -1.44 -1.28
CA ILE A 60 -11.46 -2.26 -0.38
C ILE A 60 -12.36 -3.15 -1.23
N GLN A 61 -12.36 -4.45 -0.93
CA GLN A 61 -13.32 -5.40 -1.48
C GLN A 61 -14.26 -5.90 -0.38
N LEU A 62 -15.56 -5.82 -0.66
CA LEU A 62 -16.65 -6.19 0.21
C LEU A 62 -17.28 -7.50 -0.26
N ASP A 63 -17.26 -8.50 0.61
CA ASP A 63 -17.98 -9.75 0.39
C ASP A 63 -19.48 -9.58 0.66
N LYS A 64 -20.32 -10.44 0.06
CA LYS A 64 -21.77 -10.44 0.30
C LYS A 64 -22.16 -10.73 1.75
N ALA A 65 -21.27 -11.34 2.53
CA ALA A 65 -21.45 -11.60 3.96
C ALA A 65 -21.00 -10.42 4.85
N TYR A 66 -20.51 -9.31 4.27
CA TYR A 66 -20.18 -8.10 5.00
C TYR A 66 -21.37 -7.59 5.86
N PRO A 67 -21.14 -7.10 7.10
CA PRO A 67 -19.86 -6.95 7.80
C PRO A 67 -19.44 -8.17 8.64
N ARG A 68 -20.12 -9.33 8.53
CA ARG A 68 -19.77 -10.52 9.31
C ARG A 68 -18.38 -11.05 8.99
N VAL A 69 -17.96 -10.90 7.73
CA VAL A 69 -16.61 -11.16 7.25
C VAL A 69 -15.91 -9.81 7.06
N PRO A 70 -14.64 -9.66 7.46
CA PRO A 70 -13.89 -8.44 7.22
C PRO A 70 -13.72 -8.16 5.72
N PRO A 71 -13.68 -6.88 5.32
CA PRO A 71 -13.27 -6.51 3.98
C PRO A 71 -11.82 -6.92 3.69
N MET A 72 -11.53 -7.19 2.42
CA MET A 72 -10.14 -7.28 1.95
C MET A 72 -9.62 -5.88 1.64
N VAL A 73 -8.35 -5.63 1.99
CA VAL A 73 -7.72 -4.31 1.87
C VAL A 73 -6.38 -4.42 1.15
N SER A 74 -6.15 -3.56 0.18
CA SER A 74 -4.87 -3.36 -0.50
C SER A 74 -4.55 -1.87 -0.63
N ALA A 75 -3.26 -1.55 -0.64
CA ALA A 75 -2.74 -0.19 -0.80
C ALA A 75 -1.25 -0.24 -1.21
N ASP A 76 -0.72 0.86 -1.76
CA ASP A 76 0.71 1.03 -2.08
C ASP A 76 1.53 1.30 -0.81
N VAL A 77 1.56 0.31 0.07
CA VAL A 77 2.25 0.34 1.37
C VAL A 77 3.15 -0.90 1.51
N PRO A 78 4.26 -0.84 2.26
CA PRO A 78 5.23 -1.94 2.31
C PRO A 78 4.67 -3.22 2.92
N TYR A 79 3.65 -3.10 3.76
CA TYR A 79 2.85 -4.22 4.25
C TYR A 79 1.45 -3.75 4.66
N ILE A 80 0.46 -4.62 4.54
CA ILE A 80 -0.90 -4.38 5.01
C ILE A 80 -0.98 -4.65 6.51
N PHE A 81 -1.65 -3.76 7.24
CA PHE A 81 -1.85 -3.88 8.67
C PHE A 81 -2.81 -5.03 9.03
N ASN A 82 -2.68 -5.56 10.24
CA ASN A 82 -3.62 -6.55 10.77
C ASN A 82 -4.93 -5.85 11.17
N LEU A 83 -5.92 -5.87 10.27
CA LEU A 83 -7.22 -5.27 10.47
C LEU A 83 -7.94 -5.92 11.65
N LYS A 84 -8.25 -5.12 12.67
CA LYS A 84 -9.13 -5.53 13.77
C LYS A 84 -10.57 -5.28 13.36
N TRP A 85 -11.31 -6.38 13.17
CA TRP A 85 -12.66 -6.36 12.65
C TRP A 85 -13.61 -7.21 13.49
N SER A 86 -14.85 -6.76 13.59
CA SER A 86 -15.98 -7.45 14.21
C SER A 86 -17.24 -7.22 13.39
N MET A 87 -18.31 -7.97 13.62
CA MET A 87 -19.59 -7.76 12.92
C MET A 87 -20.23 -6.38 13.16
N ASN A 88 -19.77 -5.64 14.16
CA ASN A 88 -20.23 -4.28 14.48
C ASN A 88 -19.26 -3.21 13.94
N SER A 89 -18.15 -3.62 13.34
CA SER A 89 -17.20 -2.72 12.70
C SER A 89 -17.76 -2.20 11.38
N ARG A 90 -17.36 -0.97 11.03
CA ARG A 90 -17.80 -0.23 9.84
C ARG A 90 -16.60 0.30 9.07
N LEU A 91 -16.80 0.77 7.84
CA LEU A 91 -15.70 1.31 7.01
C LEU A 91 -14.90 2.41 7.71
N LYS A 92 -15.55 3.25 8.54
CA LYS A 92 -14.85 4.27 9.33
C LYS A 92 -13.79 3.69 10.28
N ASN A 93 -14.07 2.55 10.91
CA ASN A 93 -13.09 1.88 11.78
C ASN A 93 -11.88 1.36 10.99
N LEU A 94 -12.10 0.95 9.74
CA LEU A 94 -11.03 0.52 8.83
C LEU A 94 -10.17 1.70 8.43
N VAL A 95 -10.77 2.79 7.96
CA VAL A 95 -10.06 4.02 7.57
C VAL A 95 -9.22 4.54 8.73
N GLN A 96 -9.76 4.61 9.94
CA GLN A 96 -9.01 5.03 11.14
C GLN A 96 -7.83 4.10 11.47
N GLN A 97 -7.97 2.79 11.27
CA GLN A 97 -6.85 1.86 11.47
C GLN A 97 -5.80 2.02 10.37
N PHE A 98 -6.21 2.29 9.14
CA PHE A 98 -5.30 2.58 8.04
C PHE A 98 -4.54 3.89 8.29
N GLU A 99 -5.20 4.96 8.72
CA GLU A 99 -4.55 6.22 9.10
C GLU A 99 -3.46 6.01 10.16
N LYS A 100 -3.76 5.25 11.23
CA LYS A 100 -2.77 4.87 12.26
C LYS A 100 -1.63 4.04 11.70
N HIS A 101 -1.88 3.23 10.68
CA HIS A 101 -0.85 2.47 9.98
C HIS A 101 0.06 3.41 9.17
N LEU A 102 -0.53 4.37 8.43
CA LEU A 102 0.22 5.40 7.71
C LEU A 102 1.11 6.22 8.66
N GLU A 103 0.64 6.50 9.88
CA GLU A 103 1.44 7.20 10.90
C GLU A 103 2.73 6.46 11.28
N LYS A 104 2.69 5.13 11.38
CA LYS A 104 3.87 4.32 11.70
C LYS A 104 4.91 4.33 10.58
N LEU A 105 4.44 4.40 9.34
CA LEU A 105 5.27 4.36 8.13
C LEU A 105 5.86 5.74 7.76
N GLN A 106 5.58 6.79 8.54
CA GLN A 106 6.06 8.14 8.24
C GLN A 106 7.58 8.22 8.16
N GLY A 107 8.29 7.57 9.09
CA GLY A 107 9.75 7.53 9.10
C GLY A 107 10.31 6.91 7.81
N PHE A 108 9.78 5.74 7.46
CA PHE A 108 10.17 4.99 6.27
C PHE A 108 10.02 5.80 4.99
N TRP A 109 8.82 6.32 4.72
CA TRP A 109 8.58 7.11 3.52
C TRP A 109 9.36 8.42 3.50
N SER A 110 9.63 9.03 4.67
CA SER A 110 10.45 10.24 4.72
C SER A 110 11.91 9.96 4.32
N THR A 111 12.44 8.80 4.70
CA THR A 111 13.76 8.37 4.22
C THR A 111 13.74 8.10 2.72
N LEU A 112 12.72 7.42 2.21
CA LEU A 112 12.59 7.23 0.76
C LEU A 112 12.51 8.56 0.01
N ASP A 113 11.67 9.50 0.47
CA ASP A 113 11.57 10.83 -0.14
C ASP A 113 12.93 11.59 -0.12
N GLU A 114 13.76 11.39 0.91
CA GLU A 114 15.10 11.98 0.99
C GLU A 114 16.09 11.34 0.00
N ILE A 115 16.10 10.00 -0.09
CA ILE A 115 16.90 9.25 -1.07
C ILE A 115 16.49 9.65 -2.48
N ASP A 116 15.20 9.61 -2.79
CA ASP A 116 14.64 9.88 -4.11
C ASP A 116 14.90 11.32 -4.56
N ARG A 117 15.00 12.25 -3.61
CA ARG A 117 15.34 13.65 -3.89
C ARG A 117 16.84 13.90 -4.04
N SER A 118 17.68 13.17 -3.30
CA SER A 118 19.12 13.45 -3.22
C SER A 118 19.97 12.62 -4.17
N LEU A 119 19.47 11.46 -4.62
CA LEU A 119 20.23 10.48 -5.39
C LEU A 119 19.55 10.19 -6.74
N GLN A 120 20.36 9.85 -7.74
CA GLN A 120 19.85 9.48 -9.06
C GLN A 120 19.40 8.01 -9.07
N ILE A 121 18.09 7.78 -9.02
CA ILE A 121 17.49 6.45 -9.05
C ILE A 121 17.44 5.91 -10.48
N VAL A 122 17.82 4.65 -10.65
CA VAL A 122 17.94 3.98 -11.96
C VAL A 122 16.57 3.72 -12.60
N ASP A 123 15.55 3.34 -11.83
CA ASP A 123 14.22 2.96 -12.34
C ASP A 123 13.10 3.75 -11.65
N SER A 124 12.31 4.47 -12.46
CA SER A 124 11.13 5.21 -11.98
C SER A 124 10.04 4.31 -11.39
N LYS A 125 10.02 3.01 -11.72
CA LYS A 125 9.08 2.04 -11.12
C LYS A 125 9.36 1.77 -9.64
N GLN A 126 10.56 2.10 -9.14
CA GLN A 126 10.88 2.01 -7.72
C GLN A 126 10.32 3.17 -6.89
N ALA A 127 9.68 4.18 -7.49
CA ALA A 127 9.02 5.27 -6.76
C ALA A 127 7.76 4.81 -5.98
N SER A 128 7.35 3.55 -6.14
CA SER A 128 6.28 2.95 -5.31
C SER A 128 6.63 3.07 -3.82
N ARG A 129 5.62 3.42 -3.03
CA ARG A 129 5.71 3.53 -1.58
C ARG A 129 5.65 2.17 -0.88
N ALA A 130 5.35 1.10 -1.61
CA ALA A 130 5.42 -0.27 -1.12
C ALA A 130 6.81 -0.91 -1.22
N ILE A 131 7.69 -0.42 -2.10
CA ILE A 131 8.99 -1.06 -2.36
C ILE A 131 10.04 -0.51 -1.38
N PRO A 132 10.61 -1.35 -0.48
CA PRO A 132 11.60 -0.93 0.51
C PRO A 132 13.03 -0.96 -0.02
N SER A 133 13.22 -0.86 -1.34
CA SER A 133 14.53 -0.84 -1.96
C SER A 133 14.68 0.28 -2.98
N ARG A 134 15.92 0.76 -3.14
CA ARG A 134 16.30 1.78 -4.12
C ARG A 134 17.58 1.40 -4.83
N GLN A 135 17.54 1.42 -6.15
CA GLN A 135 18.67 1.23 -7.03
C GLN A 135 19.22 2.60 -7.41
N ILE A 136 20.46 2.86 -7.03
CA ILE A 136 21.09 4.18 -7.11
C ILE A 136 22.26 4.10 -8.08
N HIS A 137 22.28 4.98 -9.07
CA HIS A 137 23.43 5.13 -9.96
C HIS A 137 24.64 5.65 -9.19
N VAL A 138 25.78 4.98 -9.37
CA VAL A 138 27.08 5.43 -8.84
C VAL A 138 27.97 5.98 -9.96
N GLY A 139 27.75 5.55 -11.21
CA GLY A 139 28.46 6.01 -12.41
C GLY A 139 28.99 4.83 -13.24
N ASN A 140 29.40 5.09 -14.50
CA ASN A 140 29.96 4.08 -15.43
C ASN A 140 29.10 2.80 -15.54
N ASP A 141 27.79 2.97 -15.70
CA ASP A 141 26.80 1.87 -15.74
C ASP A 141 26.78 0.97 -14.49
N CYS A 142 27.36 1.45 -13.39
CA CYS A 142 27.29 0.81 -12.09
C CYS A 142 26.20 1.42 -11.22
N PHE A 143 25.63 0.58 -10.37
CA PHE A 143 24.62 0.95 -9.40
C PHE A 143 24.79 0.15 -8.11
N ILE A 144 24.24 0.69 -7.02
CA ILE A 144 24.04 -0.04 -5.76
C ILE A 144 22.55 -0.26 -5.57
N ILE A 145 22.17 -1.32 -4.87
CA ILE A 145 20.80 -1.52 -4.40
C ILE A 145 20.86 -1.33 -2.89
N LEU A 146 20.09 -0.40 -2.34
CA LEU A 146 19.89 -0.26 -0.91
C LEU A 146 18.57 -0.92 -0.53
N PHE A 147 18.59 -1.81 0.47
CA PHE A 147 17.40 -2.27 1.17
C PHE A 147 17.21 -1.44 2.44
N ILE A 148 16.09 -0.74 2.53
CA ILE A 148 15.74 0.15 3.64
C ILE A 148 14.85 -0.63 4.61
N ASP A 149 15.27 -0.74 5.87
CA ASP A 149 14.41 -1.33 6.90
C ASP A 149 13.16 -0.46 7.13
N ILE A 150 11.98 -1.07 7.14
CA ILE A 150 10.73 -0.33 7.24
C ILE A 150 10.50 0.22 8.65
N ASN A 151 11.00 -0.47 9.68
CA ASN A 151 10.82 -0.12 11.09
C ASN A 151 11.98 0.73 11.62
N ASP A 152 13.19 0.58 11.06
CA ASP A 152 14.36 1.41 11.33
C ASP A 152 15.02 1.91 10.03
N PRO A 153 14.37 2.84 9.30
CA PRO A 153 14.79 3.25 7.96
C PRO A 153 16.09 4.06 7.93
N ARG A 154 16.66 4.42 9.08
CA ARG A 154 17.94 5.12 9.18
C ARG A 154 19.08 4.20 9.61
N SER A 155 18.80 2.93 9.84
CA SER A 155 19.82 1.91 10.04
C SER A 155 20.69 1.73 8.79
N LEU A 156 21.86 1.12 8.98
CA LEU A 156 22.76 0.79 7.88
C LEU A 156 22.08 -0.23 6.95
N PRO A 157 21.88 0.07 5.65
CA PRO A 157 21.24 -0.86 4.71
C PRO A 157 22.00 -2.17 4.59
N GLU A 158 21.33 -3.31 4.44
CA GLU A 158 21.99 -4.64 4.40
C GLU A 158 22.97 -4.81 3.22
N SER A 159 22.73 -4.12 2.10
CA SER A 159 23.44 -4.29 0.83
C SER A 159 24.31 -3.10 0.41
N PHE A 160 24.66 -2.20 1.33
CA PHE A 160 25.45 -1.00 1.00
C PHE A 160 26.87 -1.29 0.47
N ASN A 161 27.36 -2.52 0.62
CA ASN A 161 28.72 -2.91 0.29
C ASN A 161 28.85 -3.72 -1.02
N VAL A 162 27.83 -3.79 -1.86
CA VAL A 162 27.90 -4.49 -3.16
C VAL A 162 27.62 -3.50 -4.29
N LEU A 163 28.59 -3.36 -5.21
CA LEU A 163 28.45 -2.62 -6.46
C LEU A 163 28.06 -3.57 -7.57
N PHE A 164 26.98 -3.26 -8.28
CA PHE A 164 26.52 -3.98 -9.45
C PHE A 164 26.85 -3.17 -10.71
N GLY A 165 27.08 -3.85 -11.82
CA GLY A 165 27.32 -3.21 -13.12
C GLY A 165 27.46 -4.25 -14.22
N ASN A 166 27.93 -3.82 -15.39
CA ASN A 166 28.23 -4.72 -16.50
C ASN A 166 29.75 -4.81 -16.73
N CYS A 167 30.23 -5.99 -17.08
CA CYS A 167 31.62 -6.20 -17.45
C CYS A 167 31.95 -5.41 -18.73
N PRO A 168 32.98 -4.55 -18.77
CA PRO A 168 33.30 -3.76 -19.95
C PRO A 168 33.81 -4.60 -21.14
N TYR A 169 34.15 -5.87 -20.92
CA TYR A 169 34.69 -6.76 -21.95
C TYR A 169 33.62 -7.64 -22.62
N CYS A 170 32.67 -8.15 -21.84
CA CYS A 170 31.65 -9.08 -22.33
C CYS A 170 30.20 -8.60 -22.12
N SER A 171 30.00 -7.45 -21.48
CA SER A 171 28.69 -6.89 -21.13
C SER A 171 27.83 -7.74 -20.17
N GLU A 172 28.39 -8.82 -19.60
CA GLU A 172 27.70 -9.65 -18.61
C GLU A 172 27.60 -8.96 -17.24
N PRO A 173 26.53 -9.22 -16.45
CA PRO A 173 26.38 -8.64 -15.11
C PRO A 173 27.51 -9.04 -14.16
N ILE A 174 28.00 -8.07 -13.39
CA ILE A 174 29.02 -8.25 -12.35
C ILE A 174 28.53 -7.70 -11.01
N ALA A 175 28.97 -8.33 -9.91
CA ALA A 175 28.75 -7.87 -8.54
C ALA A 175 30.08 -7.89 -7.78
N VAL A 176 30.49 -6.73 -7.25
CA VAL A 176 31.76 -6.55 -6.55
C VAL A 176 31.49 -6.11 -5.11
N LYS A 177 32.02 -6.86 -4.14
CA LYS A 177 31.95 -6.48 -2.73
C LYS A 177 33.01 -5.42 -2.42
N ILE A 178 32.57 -4.26 -1.94
CA ILE A 178 33.43 -3.16 -1.50
C ILE A 178 33.81 -3.44 -0.04
N ASN A 179 35.11 -3.58 0.21
CA ASN A 179 35.63 -3.67 1.57
C ASN A 179 36.09 -2.27 2.00
N ALA A 180 35.66 -1.82 3.18
CA ALA A 180 36.17 -0.58 3.74
C ALA A 180 37.62 -0.79 4.22
N THR A 181 38.59 -0.27 3.50
CA THR A 181 39.92 -0.01 4.05
C THR A 181 39.84 1.26 4.91
N LYS A 182 40.06 1.13 6.22
CA LYS A 182 40.33 2.29 7.07
C LYS A 182 41.65 2.90 6.60
N ASN A 183 41.59 4.07 5.96
CA ASN A 183 42.74 4.93 5.77
C ASN A 183 42.95 5.79 7.01
#